data_AF-A0A445F1E3-F1
#
_entry.id   AF-A0A445F1E3-F1
#
_cell.length_a   1.000
_cell.length_b   1.000
_cell.length_c   1.000
_cell.angle_alpha   90.00
_cell.angle_beta   90.00
_cell.angle_gamma   90.00
#
_symmetry.space_group_name_H-M   'P 1'
#
loop_
_entity.id
_entity.type
_entity.pdbx_description
1 polymer ?
#
loop_
_entity_poly.entity_id
_entity_poly.type
_entity_poly.pdbx_seq_one_letter_code
_entity_poly.pdbx_strand_id
1 'polypeptide(L)'
;MWFLKGKKGVWIKLPREHSNLVDSAVKAGFRFHHAEPDYLMLVNWIPNTPDTLPANASHRVAVGAFVMNANREVLVVQESNGRFSGQGIWKLPTGGVDEGEDICTAAVREVKEETGIDTKFVEVIAFKERHKSFFRKSELFFICMLQPHSFKIQRQVSEIEAAQWMAIEDYMAQPFVRENELFDFLTKIGLSKFNGKYSGFSTVLSSTSSCKKSYFYFNNNDAGHI
;
A
#
# COMPACT_ATOMS: atom_id res chain seq x y z
N MET A 1 5.54 41.71 4.13
CA MET A 1 4.09 41.90 3.84
C MET A 1 3.19 40.85 4.50
N TRP A 2 3.51 39.55 4.52
CA TRP A 2 2.68 38.52 5.18
C TRP A 2 2.73 38.51 6.71
N PHE A 3 3.91 38.80 7.29
CA PHE A 3 4.10 38.96 8.73
C PHE A 3 3.14 40.01 9.31
N LEU A 4 3.05 41.18 8.67
CA LEU A 4 2.14 42.27 9.05
C LEU A 4 0.64 41.89 8.94
N LYS A 5 0.31 40.87 8.15
CA LYS A 5 -1.06 40.33 8.02
C LYS A 5 -1.32 39.12 8.94
N GLY A 6 -0.42 38.84 9.88
CA GLY A 6 -0.55 37.74 10.84
C GLY A 6 -0.59 36.35 10.21
N LYS A 7 -0.08 36.17 8.99
CA LYS A 7 0.00 34.85 8.35
C LYS A 7 1.14 34.05 8.99
N LYS A 8 0.87 32.77 9.27
CA LYS A 8 1.84 31.87 9.93
C LYS A 8 2.63 31.05 8.91
N GLY A 9 1.96 30.14 8.21
CA GLY A 9 2.55 29.33 7.14
C GLY A 9 2.32 29.94 5.76
N VAL A 10 3.38 30.00 4.95
CA VAL A 10 3.31 30.40 3.54
C VAL A 10 3.78 29.26 2.67
N TRP A 11 3.01 28.97 1.63
CA TRP A 11 3.27 27.91 0.67
C TRP A 11 3.54 28.52 -0.70
N ILE A 12 4.55 28.00 -1.40
CA ILE A 12 4.84 28.31 -2.79
C ILE A 12 4.77 27.01 -3.58
N LYS A 13 3.75 26.89 -4.43
CA LYS A 13 3.73 25.89 -5.50
C LYS A 13 4.51 26.47 -6.66
N LEU A 14 5.70 25.95 -6.92
CA LEU A 14 6.58 26.42 -7.98
C LEU A 14 6.56 25.44 -9.16
N PRO A 15 5.94 25.79 -10.30
CA PRO A 15 5.98 24.95 -11.50
C PRO A 15 7.41 24.68 -11.97
N ARG A 16 7.63 23.53 -12.60
CA ARG A 16 8.96 23.07 -13.06
C ARG A 16 9.65 24.08 -13.98
N GLU A 17 8.90 24.76 -14.83
CA GLU A 17 9.36 25.83 -15.73
C GLU A 17 9.93 27.06 -15.00
N HIS A 18 9.63 27.21 -13.71
CA HIS A 18 10.13 28.28 -12.85
C HIS A 18 11.19 27.81 -11.85
N SER A 19 11.85 26.68 -12.12
CA SER A 19 12.91 26.12 -11.28
C SER A 19 14.07 27.08 -11.00
N ASN A 20 14.29 28.08 -11.85
CA ASN A 20 15.26 29.16 -11.63
C ASN A 20 14.97 30.00 -10.37
N LEU A 21 13.74 29.98 -9.84
CA LEU A 21 13.36 30.71 -8.64
C LEU A 21 13.59 29.94 -7.34
N VAL A 22 13.99 28.66 -7.41
CA VAL A 22 14.16 27.80 -6.22
C VAL A 22 15.20 28.39 -5.26
N ASP A 23 16.38 28.77 -5.76
CA ASP A 23 17.46 29.35 -4.95
C ASP A 23 17.01 30.65 -4.27
N SER A 24 16.27 31.50 -4.98
CA SER A 24 15.73 32.75 -4.44
C SER A 24 14.73 32.48 -3.31
N ALA A 25 13.86 31.48 -3.45
CA ALA A 25 12.91 31.10 -2.41
C ALA A 25 13.61 30.54 -1.17
N VAL A 26 14.63 29.68 -1.37
CA VAL A 26 15.43 29.13 -0.26
C VAL A 26 16.17 30.23 0.51
N LYS A 27 16.78 31.19 -0.20
CA LYS A 27 17.41 32.38 0.42
C LYS A 27 16.42 33.24 1.20
N ALA A 28 15.15 33.25 0.82
CA ALA A 28 14.07 33.91 1.55
C ALA A 28 13.52 33.10 2.74
N GLY A 29 14.15 31.97 3.10
CA GLY A 29 13.80 31.15 4.25
C GLY A 29 12.77 30.05 3.98
N PHE A 30 12.40 29.82 2.70
CA PHE A 30 11.56 28.67 2.36
C PHE A 30 12.35 27.37 2.38
N ARG A 31 11.72 26.30 2.84
CA ARG A 31 12.25 24.93 2.80
C ARG A 31 11.41 24.04 1.89
N PHE A 32 11.98 22.96 1.40
CA PHE A 32 11.26 21.98 0.59
C PHE A 32 10.25 21.21 1.44
N HIS A 33 9.05 21.01 0.91
CA HIS A 33 8.04 20.16 1.53
C HIS A 33 7.84 18.88 0.71
N HIS A 34 7.38 18.98 -0.53
CA HIS A 34 7.19 17.83 -1.44
C HIS A 34 7.39 18.29 -2.88
N ALA A 35 7.50 17.33 -3.81
CA ALA A 35 7.60 17.60 -5.23
C ALA A 35 6.79 16.56 -5.99
N GLU A 36 6.18 17.01 -7.08
CA GLU A 36 5.54 16.18 -8.10
C GLU A 36 6.29 16.37 -9.43
N PRO A 37 6.02 15.56 -10.47
CA PRO A 37 6.73 15.67 -11.75
C PRO A 37 6.70 17.07 -12.40
N ASP A 38 5.66 17.86 -12.11
CA ASP A 38 5.39 19.18 -12.68
C ASP A 38 5.62 20.36 -11.71
N TYR A 39 5.82 20.13 -10.41
CA TYR A 39 6.06 21.24 -9.46
C TYR A 39 6.86 20.86 -8.21
N LEU A 40 7.48 21.88 -7.60
CA LEU A 40 8.06 21.82 -6.25
C LEU A 40 7.19 22.63 -5.27
N MET A 41 6.81 22.02 -4.16
CA MET A 41 6.17 22.72 -3.04
C MET A 41 7.21 23.16 -2.02
N LEU A 42 7.29 24.47 -1.79
CA LEU A 42 8.08 25.06 -0.72
C LEU A 42 7.18 25.64 0.36
N VAL A 43 7.69 25.68 1.59
CA VAL A 43 6.97 26.21 2.73
C VAL A 43 7.87 27.06 3.63
N ASN A 44 7.30 28.08 4.26
CA ASN A 44 7.97 28.91 5.26
C ASN A 44 7.02 29.15 6.44
N TRP A 45 7.50 28.90 7.66
CA TRP A 45 6.82 29.27 8.90
C TRP A 45 7.40 30.58 9.41
N ILE A 46 6.60 31.64 9.32
CA ILE A 46 7.04 33.00 9.61
C ILE A 46 7.23 33.28 11.12
N PRO A 47 6.34 32.81 12.03
CA PRO A 47 6.45 33.16 13.44
C PRO A 47 7.61 32.44 14.16
N ASN A 48 8.11 33.04 15.25
CA ASN A 48 9.06 32.41 16.17
C ASN A 48 8.42 31.36 17.11
N THR A 49 7.19 30.95 16.83
CA THR A 49 6.49 29.89 17.59
C THR A 49 6.84 28.52 17.02
N PRO A 50 6.61 27.42 17.76
CA PRO A 50 6.72 26.09 17.20
C PRO A 50 5.98 25.96 15.87
N ASP A 51 6.65 25.33 14.92
CA ASP A 51 6.12 25.11 13.58
C ASP A 51 5.07 24.00 13.64
N THR A 52 3.84 24.32 13.24
CA THR A 52 2.72 23.38 13.24
C THR A 52 2.31 22.96 11.83
N LEU A 53 3.14 23.24 10.82
CA LEU A 53 2.89 22.76 9.48
C LEU A 53 3.08 21.24 9.44
N PRO A 54 2.18 20.50 8.77
CA PRO A 54 2.36 19.06 8.63
C PRO A 54 3.66 18.79 7.88
N ALA A 55 4.33 17.71 8.26
CA ALA A 55 5.42 17.17 7.46
C ALA A 55 4.86 16.56 6.16
N ASN A 56 5.76 16.34 5.20
CA ASN A 56 5.40 15.61 3.98
C ASN A 56 5.06 14.14 4.24
N ALA A 57 4.52 13.46 3.23
CA ALA A 57 4.12 12.06 3.31
C ALA A 57 5.19 11.21 3.99
N SER A 58 4.84 10.60 5.12
CA SER A 58 5.77 9.87 5.99
C SER A 58 5.84 8.38 5.68
N HIS A 59 4.78 7.85 5.04
CA HIS A 59 4.62 6.43 4.75
C HIS A 59 4.47 6.20 3.26
N ARG A 60 5.06 5.09 2.79
CA ARG A 60 4.61 4.41 1.59
C ARG A 60 3.54 3.39 1.97
N VAL A 61 2.62 3.10 1.06
CA VAL A 61 1.59 2.08 1.26
C VAL A 61 1.79 0.99 0.23
N ALA A 62 1.69 -0.25 0.68
CA ALA A 62 1.79 -1.44 -0.16
C ALA A 62 0.78 -2.50 0.31
N VAL A 63 0.45 -3.41 -0.60
CA VAL A 63 -0.51 -4.49 -0.38
C VAL A 63 0.12 -5.84 -0.67
N GLY A 64 -0.32 -6.86 0.06
CA GLY A 64 -0.12 -8.26 -0.28
C GLY A 64 -1.47 -8.96 -0.39
N ALA A 65 -1.65 -9.80 -1.41
CA ALA A 65 -2.91 -10.47 -1.68
C ALA A 65 -2.85 -11.95 -1.29
N PHE A 66 -3.67 -12.34 -0.33
CA PHE A 66 -3.92 -13.74 0.00
C PHE A 66 -5.13 -14.22 -0.81
N VAL A 67 -4.88 -15.05 -1.83
CA VAL A 67 -5.90 -15.59 -2.73
C VAL A 67 -5.84 -17.10 -2.67
N MET A 68 -6.93 -17.73 -2.21
CA MET A 68 -7.04 -19.20 -2.21
C MET A 68 -8.25 -19.65 -3.00
N ASN A 69 -8.08 -20.78 -3.70
CA ASN A 69 -9.16 -21.45 -4.42
C ASN A 69 -9.85 -22.52 -3.55
N ALA A 70 -10.88 -23.17 -4.11
CA ALA A 70 -11.64 -24.21 -3.42
C ALA A 70 -10.82 -25.49 -3.13
N ASN A 71 -9.73 -25.72 -3.86
CA ASN A 71 -8.83 -26.86 -3.66
C ASN A 71 -7.79 -26.63 -2.57
N ARG A 72 -7.87 -25.50 -1.82
CA ARG A 72 -6.89 -25.06 -0.82
C ARG A 72 -5.51 -24.79 -1.41
N GLU A 73 -5.47 -24.35 -2.66
CA GLU A 73 -4.26 -23.84 -3.28
C GLU A 73 -4.23 -22.31 -3.18
N VAL A 74 -3.08 -21.77 -2.81
CA VAL A 74 -2.80 -20.34 -2.74
C VAL A 74 -2.15 -19.86 -4.03
N LEU A 75 -2.58 -18.70 -4.53
CA LEU A 75 -1.95 -18.05 -5.67
C LEU A 75 -0.62 -17.45 -5.23
N VAL A 76 0.45 -17.87 -5.90
CA VAL A 76 1.82 -17.44 -5.59
C VAL A 76 2.57 -17.05 -6.85
N VAL A 77 3.55 -16.17 -6.67
CA VAL A 77 4.41 -15.65 -7.72
C VAL A 77 5.88 -15.74 -7.33
N GLN A 78 6.73 -15.80 -8.35
CA GLN A 78 8.17 -15.56 -8.28
C GLN A 78 8.46 -14.26 -9.03
N GLU A 79 9.14 -13.32 -8.36
CA GLU A 79 9.50 -12.03 -8.97
C GLU A 79 10.71 -12.17 -9.90
N SER A 80 10.65 -11.58 -11.08
CA SER A 80 11.80 -11.46 -12.01
C SER A 80 12.72 -10.30 -11.66
N ASN A 81 12.21 -9.27 -10.99
CA ASN A 81 12.93 -8.05 -10.68
C ASN A 81 12.63 -7.65 -9.23
N GLY A 82 13.44 -8.14 -8.28
CA GLY A 82 13.21 -7.88 -6.87
C GLY A 82 14.25 -8.52 -5.95
N ARG A 83 14.00 -8.44 -4.64
CA ARG A 83 14.89 -8.94 -3.58
C ARG A 83 15.14 -10.45 -3.68
N PHE A 84 14.17 -11.20 -4.17
CA PHE A 84 14.11 -12.66 -4.27
C PHE A 84 14.26 -13.16 -5.71
N SER A 85 14.55 -12.26 -6.66
CA SER A 85 14.81 -12.62 -8.05
C SER A 85 15.89 -13.70 -8.15
N GLY A 86 15.59 -14.77 -8.90
CA GLY A 86 16.51 -15.90 -9.11
C GLY A 86 16.73 -16.80 -7.88
N GLN A 87 16.01 -16.60 -6.78
CA GLN A 87 16.11 -17.44 -5.57
C GLN A 87 15.08 -18.58 -5.55
N GLY A 88 14.15 -18.61 -6.51
CA GLY A 88 13.11 -19.63 -6.58
C GLY A 88 12.08 -19.56 -5.44
N ILE A 89 12.01 -18.44 -4.71
CA ILE A 89 11.10 -18.25 -3.58
C ILE A 89 9.70 -17.88 -4.08
N TRP A 90 8.70 -18.67 -3.69
CA TRP A 90 7.29 -18.36 -3.95
C TRP A 90 6.73 -17.48 -2.85
N LYS A 91 6.17 -16.35 -3.24
CA LYS A 91 5.51 -15.38 -2.34
C LYS A 91 4.08 -15.11 -2.79
N LEU A 92 3.30 -14.51 -1.91
CA LEU A 92 2.01 -13.92 -2.27
C LEU A 92 2.23 -12.79 -3.28
N PRO A 93 1.25 -12.51 -4.17
CA PRO A 93 1.24 -11.28 -4.97
C PRO A 93 1.34 -10.03 -4.11
N THR A 94 2.17 -9.06 -4.51
CA THR A 94 2.42 -7.85 -3.73
C THR A 94 2.74 -6.66 -4.60
N GLY A 95 2.25 -5.47 -4.25
CA GLY A 95 2.70 -4.25 -4.90
C GLY A 95 2.35 -2.97 -4.17
N GLY A 96 2.64 -1.85 -4.82
CA GLY A 96 2.45 -0.50 -4.27
C GLY A 96 0.99 -0.06 -4.38
N VAL A 97 0.56 0.83 -3.50
CA VAL A 97 -0.68 1.58 -3.70
C VAL A 97 -0.32 2.91 -4.36
N ASP A 98 -0.93 3.19 -5.50
CA ASP A 98 -0.69 4.42 -6.25
C ASP A 98 -1.33 5.64 -5.56
N GLU A 99 -0.87 6.84 -5.94
CA GLU A 99 -1.45 8.07 -5.42
C GLU A 99 -2.94 8.16 -5.77
N GLY A 100 -3.78 8.32 -4.74
CA GLY A 100 -5.24 8.39 -4.91
C GLY A 100 -5.93 7.04 -5.11
N GLU A 101 -5.19 5.92 -5.04
CA GLU A 101 -5.74 4.57 -5.16
C GLU A 101 -6.20 4.01 -3.80
N ASP A 102 -7.33 3.30 -3.80
CA ASP A 102 -7.84 2.60 -2.61
C ASP A 102 -7.08 1.28 -2.37
N ILE A 103 -6.85 0.92 -1.10
CA ILE A 103 -6.18 -0.35 -0.73
C ILE A 103 -6.86 -1.58 -1.35
N CYS A 104 -8.20 -1.63 -1.32
CA CYS A 104 -8.96 -2.72 -1.91
C CYS A 104 -8.82 -2.79 -3.44
N THR A 105 -8.75 -1.64 -4.11
CA THR A 105 -8.54 -1.54 -5.56
C THR A 105 -7.12 -1.98 -5.94
N ALA A 106 -6.12 -1.48 -5.21
CA ALA A 106 -4.72 -1.84 -5.42
C ALA A 106 -4.51 -3.35 -5.28
N ALA A 107 -5.05 -3.99 -4.24
CA ALA A 107 -4.90 -5.43 -4.05
C ALA A 107 -5.49 -6.25 -5.21
N VAL A 108 -6.62 -5.82 -5.78
CA VAL A 108 -7.23 -6.48 -6.96
C VAL A 108 -6.41 -6.22 -8.22
N ARG A 109 -5.95 -4.97 -8.43
CA ARG A 109 -5.10 -4.59 -9.57
C ARG A 109 -3.80 -5.39 -9.59
N GLU A 110 -3.08 -5.43 -8.49
CA GLU A 110 -1.79 -6.12 -8.38
C GLU A 110 -1.91 -7.62 -8.72
N VAL A 111 -2.94 -8.31 -8.22
CA VAL A 111 -3.17 -9.71 -8.61
C VAL A 111 -3.46 -9.84 -10.11
N LYS A 112 -4.25 -8.92 -10.67
CA LYS A 112 -4.60 -8.94 -12.09
C LYS A 112 -3.37 -8.70 -12.96
N GLU A 113 -2.52 -7.75 -12.60
CA GLU A 113 -1.29 -7.41 -13.32
C GLU A 113 -0.29 -8.57 -13.26
N GLU A 114 0.04 -9.06 -12.07
CA GLU A 114 1.06 -10.10 -11.91
C GLU A 114 0.63 -11.46 -12.51
N THR A 115 -0.65 -11.82 -12.40
CA THR A 115 -1.12 -13.20 -12.65
C THR A 115 -2.25 -13.34 -13.67
N GLY A 116 -2.90 -12.24 -14.08
CA GLY A 116 -4.06 -12.26 -14.95
C GLY A 116 -5.37 -12.71 -14.28
N ILE A 117 -5.33 -13.09 -13.00
CA ILE A 117 -6.48 -13.60 -12.26
C ILE A 117 -7.43 -12.46 -11.86
N ASP A 118 -8.70 -12.63 -12.16
CA ASP A 118 -9.77 -11.74 -11.72
C ASP A 118 -10.15 -12.11 -10.29
N THR A 119 -10.14 -11.12 -9.40
CA THR A 119 -10.47 -11.31 -8.00
C THR A 119 -11.48 -10.28 -7.52
N LYS A 120 -12.03 -10.51 -6.33
CA LYS A 120 -12.81 -9.53 -5.59
C LYS A 120 -12.23 -9.38 -4.20
N PHE A 121 -12.11 -8.14 -3.76
CA PHE A 121 -11.73 -7.82 -2.40
C PHE A 121 -12.74 -8.37 -1.39
N VAL A 122 -12.23 -9.03 -0.35
CA VAL A 122 -13.04 -9.52 0.77
C VAL A 122 -12.76 -8.63 1.98
N GLU A 123 -11.54 -8.69 2.52
CA GLU A 123 -11.18 -8.02 3.78
C GLU A 123 -9.68 -7.69 3.84
N VAL A 124 -9.32 -6.66 4.59
CA VAL A 124 -7.97 -6.52 5.15
C VAL A 124 -7.89 -7.43 6.37
N ILE A 125 -7.00 -8.43 6.33
CA ILE A 125 -6.85 -9.41 7.43
C ILE A 125 -5.72 -9.07 8.40
N ALA A 126 -4.77 -8.23 7.98
CA ALA A 126 -3.71 -7.71 8.82
C ALA A 126 -3.09 -6.48 8.16
N PHE A 127 -2.39 -5.67 8.94
CA PHE A 127 -1.41 -4.73 8.42
C PHE A 127 -0.21 -4.67 9.35
N LYS A 128 0.94 -4.29 8.81
CA LYS A 128 2.18 -4.07 9.59
C LYS A 128 2.80 -2.74 9.21
N GLU A 129 3.56 -2.17 10.14
CA GLU A 129 4.44 -1.05 9.84
C GLU A 129 5.91 -1.50 9.82
N ARG A 130 6.69 -0.92 8.91
CA ARG A 130 8.14 -1.03 8.91
C ARG A 130 8.77 0.35 8.78
N HIS A 131 9.68 0.70 9.68
CA HIS A 131 10.41 1.98 9.64
C HIS A 131 11.67 1.92 8.79
N LYS A 132 12.11 3.10 8.32
CA LYS A 132 13.38 3.31 7.60
C LYS A 132 13.52 2.38 6.38
N SER A 133 12.43 2.28 5.61
CA SER A 133 12.39 1.63 4.30
C SER A 133 13.04 2.58 3.27
N PHE A 134 12.38 2.86 2.15
CA PHE A 134 12.89 3.78 1.14
C PHE A 134 12.99 5.23 1.65
N PHE A 135 14.11 5.91 1.35
CA PHE A 135 14.32 7.35 1.63
C PHE A 135 14.02 7.77 3.09
N ARG A 136 14.30 6.89 4.07
CA ARG A 136 14.01 7.08 5.50
C ARG A 136 12.52 7.16 5.85
N LYS A 137 11.62 6.82 4.92
CA LYS A 137 10.17 6.74 5.14
C LYS A 137 9.79 5.42 5.82
N SER A 138 8.63 5.42 6.48
CA SER A 138 7.97 4.20 6.94
C SER A 138 7.19 3.55 5.79
N GLU A 139 6.77 2.31 5.98
CA GLU A 139 5.91 1.57 5.07
C GLU A 139 4.77 0.94 5.86
N LEU A 140 3.54 1.16 5.40
CA LEU A 140 2.36 0.40 5.84
C LEU A 140 2.08 -0.69 4.80
N PHE A 141 2.12 -1.94 5.24
CA PHE A 141 1.88 -3.10 4.39
C PHE A 141 0.60 -3.80 4.81
N PHE A 142 -0.42 -3.76 3.96
CA PHE A 142 -1.74 -4.33 4.20
C PHE A 142 -1.86 -5.71 3.56
N ILE A 143 -2.36 -6.69 4.30
CA ILE A 143 -2.65 -8.02 3.80
C ILE A 143 -4.14 -8.12 3.53
N CYS A 144 -4.49 -8.36 2.27
CA CYS A 144 -5.86 -8.41 1.79
C CYS A 144 -6.23 -9.84 1.42
N MET A 145 -7.35 -10.33 1.94
CA MET A 145 -8.00 -11.54 1.46
C MET A 145 -8.78 -11.20 0.20
N LEU A 146 -8.53 -11.92 -0.89
CA LEU A 146 -9.30 -11.79 -2.13
C LEU A 146 -9.92 -13.13 -2.52
N GLN A 147 -11.08 -13.06 -3.16
CA GLN A 147 -11.77 -14.21 -3.72
C GLN A 147 -11.52 -14.29 -5.23
N PRO A 148 -10.99 -15.41 -5.76
CA PRO A 148 -10.78 -15.56 -7.21
C PRO A 148 -12.11 -15.83 -7.93
N HIS A 149 -12.23 -15.25 -9.14
CA HIS A 149 -13.33 -15.47 -10.08
C HIS A 149 -12.88 -16.14 -11.38
N SER A 150 -11.59 -16.07 -11.70
CA SER A 150 -10.96 -16.83 -12.77
C SER A 150 -9.77 -17.63 -12.23
N PHE A 151 -9.33 -18.63 -12.99
CA PHE A 151 -8.28 -19.57 -12.53
C PHE A 151 -7.16 -19.77 -13.54
N LYS A 152 -7.33 -19.28 -14.78
CA LYS A 152 -6.32 -19.37 -15.84
C LYS A 152 -5.29 -18.27 -15.64
N ILE A 153 -4.10 -18.66 -15.21
CA ILE A 153 -2.98 -17.76 -15.00
C ILE A 153 -2.44 -17.26 -16.35
N GLN A 154 -2.22 -15.96 -16.43
CA GLN A 154 -1.52 -15.26 -17.51
C GLN A 154 -0.55 -14.28 -16.88
N ARG A 155 0.70 -14.70 -16.69
CA ARG A 155 1.71 -13.90 -16.00
C ARG A 155 2.12 -12.67 -16.81
N GLN A 156 2.43 -11.58 -16.12
CA GLN A 156 3.12 -10.45 -16.71
C GLN A 156 4.62 -10.74 -16.82
N VAL A 157 5.07 -11.00 -18.04
CA VAL A 157 6.43 -11.49 -18.33
C VAL A 157 7.53 -10.51 -17.95
N SER A 158 7.24 -9.21 -17.84
CA SER A 158 8.22 -8.18 -17.47
C SER A 158 8.61 -8.19 -15.99
N GLU A 159 7.73 -8.70 -15.12
CA GLU A 159 7.89 -8.58 -13.66
C GLU A 159 7.84 -9.93 -12.93
N ILE A 160 7.17 -10.92 -13.51
CA ILE A 160 6.91 -12.21 -12.88
C ILE A 160 7.58 -13.34 -13.65
N GLU A 161 8.48 -14.04 -12.96
CA GLU A 161 9.22 -15.18 -13.51
C GLU A 161 8.27 -16.36 -13.69
N ALA A 162 7.48 -16.64 -12.65
CA ALA A 162 6.49 -17.70 -12.65
C ALA A 162 5.32 -17.36 -11.71
N ALA A 163 4.14 -17.92 -12.01
CA ALA A 163 2.94 -17.81 -11.19
C ALA A 163 2.21 -19.15 -11.20
N GLN A 164 1.74 -19.61 -10.04
CA GLN A 164 1.00 -20.87 -9.94
C GLN A 164 0.00 -20.89 -8.78
N TRP A 165 -0.94 -21.82 -8.85
CA TRP A 165 -1.69 -22.29 -7.69
C TRP A 165 -0.84 -23.34 -6.98
N MET A 166 -0.48 -23.09 -5.72
CA MET A 166 0.36 -23.96 -4.90
C MET A 166 -0.44 -24.48 -3.71
N ALA A 167 -0.39 -25.77 -3.41
CA ALA A 167 -1.02 -26.31 -2.21
C ALA A 167 -0.54 -25.53 -0.97
N ILE A 168 -1.46 -25.13 -0.08
CA ILE A 168 -1.13 -24.30 1.08
C ILE A 168 -0.08 -24.97 1.97
N GLU A 169 -0.11 -26.29 2.06
CA GLU A 169 0.85 -27.11 2.80
C GLU A 169 2.26 -27.00 2.19
N ASP A 170 2.39 -27.02 0.86
CA ASP A 170 3.67 -26.85 0.16
C ASP A 170 4.21 -25.43 0.33
N TYR A 171 3.33 -24.43 0.24
CA TYR A 171 3.70 -23.03 0.46
C TYR A 171 4.24 -22.82 1.89
N MET A 172 3.57 -23.39 2.90
CA MET A 172 4.01 -23.34 4.30
C MET A 172 5.28 -24.17 4.54
N ALA A 173 5.56 -25.19 3.75
CA ALA A 173 6.75 -26.02 3.87
C ALA A 173 8.03 -25.34 3.34
N GLN A 174 7.91 -24.27 2.55
CA GLN A 174 9.06 -23.51 2.05
C GLN A 174 9.97 -23.06 3.21
N PRO A 175 11.29 -23.31 3.16
CA PRO A 175 12.22 -22.90 4.22
C PRO A 175 12.10 -21.42 4.56
N PHE A 176 12.00 -20.55 3.54
CA PHE A 176 11.83 -19.12 3.71
C PHE A 176 10.57 -18.72 4.51
N VAL A 177 9.46 -19.44 4.34
CA VAL A 177 8.21 -19.18 5.08
C VAL A 177 8.34 -19.66 6.53
N ARG A 178 8.96 -20.83 6.75
CA ARG A 178 9.16 -21.40 8.10
C ARG A 178 10.16 -20.61 8.95
N GLU A 179 11.23 -20.13 8.33
CA GLU A 179 12.31 -19.40 9.00
C GLU A 179 11.93 -17.92 9.25
N ASN A 180 10.85 -17.45 8.62
CA ASN A 180 10.38 -16.07 8.77
C ASN A 180 9.02 -16.03 9.46
N GLU A 181 9.05 -15.76 10.77
CA GLU A 181 7.85 -15.70 11.64
C GLU A 181 6.73 -14.83 11.06
N LEU A 182 7.07 -13.76 10.34
CA LEU A 182 6.07 -12.93 9.71
C LEU A 182 5.31 -13.66 8.59
N PHE A 183 6.01 -14.33 7.68
CA PHE A 183 5.34 -15.02 6.57
C PHE A 183 4.52 -16.19 7.09
N ASP A 184 5.04 -16.94 8.05
CA ASP A 184 4.28 -17.99 8.75
C ASP A 184 3.01 -17.42 9.42
N PHE A 185 3.12 -16.33 10.18
CA PHE A 185 1.98 -15.68 10.82
C PHE A 185 0.93 -15.20 9.82
N LEU A 186 1.33 -14.53 8.74
CA LEU A 186 0.42 -14.06 7.70
C LEU A 186 -0.32 -15.21 7.02
N THR A 187 0.38 -16.32 6.78
CA THR A 187 -0.20 -17.53 6.19
C THR A 187 -1.22 -18.16 7.12
N LYS A 188 -0.92 -18.25 8.43
CA LYS A 188 -1.84 -18.75 9.44
C LYS A 188 -3.10 -17.88 9.58
N ILE A 189 -2.99 -16.55 9.48
CA ILE A 189 -4.16 -15.65 9.48
C ILE A 189 -4.99 -15.88 8.22
N GLY A 190 -4.37 -15.90 7.04
CA GLY A 190 -5.07 -16.14 5.77
C GLY A 190 -5.84 -17.46 5.79
N LEU A 191 -5.21 -18.52 6.31
CA LEU A 191 -5.84 -19.83 6.47
C LEU A 191 -6.97 -19.80 7.51
N SER A 192 -6.78 -19.10 8.64
CA SER A 192 -7.82 -18.95 9.66
C SER A 192 -9.03 -18.18 9.10
N LYS A 193 -8.80 -17.15 8.29
CA LYS A 193 -9.86 -16.41 7.60
C LYS A 193 -10.61 -17.29 6.61
N PHE A 194 -9.89 -18.02 5.76
CA PHE A 194 -10.50 -18.93 4.78
C PHE A 194 -11.38 -19.99 5.44
N ASN A 195 -10.96 -20.51 6.61
CA ASN A 195 -11.74 -21.49 7.38
C ASN A 195 -12.88 -20.86 8.20
N GLY A 196 -13.16 -19.55 8.05
CA GLY A 196 -14.21 -18.85 8.80
C GLY A 196 -13.91 -18.64 10.29
N LYS A 197 -12.65 -18.79 10.72
CA LYS A 197 -12.21 -18.67 12.12
C LYS A 197 -11.57 -17.33 12.46
N TYR A 198 -11.48 -16.43 11.48
CA TYR A 198 -10.92 -15.09 11.63
C TYR A 198 -11.79 -14.08 10.90
N SER A 199 -11.92 -12.88 11.45
CA SER A 199 -12.64 -11.77 10.83
C SER A 199 -11.71 -10.56 10.79
N GLY A 200 -11.46 -10.09 9.58
CA GLY A 200 -10.71 -8.89 9.31
C GLY A 200 -11.64 -7.69 9.11
N PHE A 201 -11.16 -6.75 8.32
CA PHE A 201 -11.79 -5.46 8.10
C PHE A 201 -12.37 -5.41 6.68
N SER A 202 -13.69 -5.49 6.60
CA SER A 202 -14.46 -5.33 5.37
C SER A 202 -14.61 -3.86 5.02
N THR A 203 -14.97 -3.56 3.76
CA THR A 203 -15.19 -2.18 3.31
C THR A 203 -16.68 -1.84 3.20
N VAL A 204 -17.04 -0.61 3.61
CA VAL A 204 -18.30 0.03 3.24
C VAL A 204 -18.02 1.36 2.56
N LEU A 205 -18.64 1.56 1.41
CA LEU A 205 -18.59 2.84 0.69
C LEU A 205 -19.48 3.85 1.40
N SER A 206 -18.92 5.02 1.68
CA SER A 206 -19.58 6.16 2.29
C SER A 206 -19.34 7.42 1.47
N SER A 207 -20.10 8.47 1.77
CA SER A 207 -19.90 9.80 1.20
C SER A 207 -19.67 10.81 2.31
N THR A 208 -18.62 11.60 2.18
CA THR A 208 -18.36 12.72 3.09
C THR A 208 -19.38 13.85 2.89
N SER A 209 -19.45 14.81 3.81
CA SER A 209 -20.27 16.03 3.68
C SER A 209 -19.95 16.86 2.43
N SER A 210 -18.78 16.62 1.81
CA SER A 210 -18.35 17.24 0.55
C SER A 210 -18.62 16.36 -0.69
N CYS A 211 -19.46 15.32 -0.57
CA CYS A 211 -19.80 14.35 -1.61
C CYS A 211 -18.62 13.56 -2.20
N LYS A 212 -17.47 13.54 -1.51
CA LYS A 212 -16.35 12.68 -1.87
C LYS A 212 -16.60 11.26 -1.35
N LYS A 213 -16.34 10.27 -2.20
CA LYS A 213 -16.37 8.85 -1.85
C LYS A 213 -15.27 8.54 -0.84
N SER A 214 -15.59 7.72 0.15
CA SER A 214 -14.64 7.22 1.14
C SER A 214 -14.98 5.78 1.55
N TYR A 215 -13.96 4.94 1.71
CA TYR A 215 -14.15 3.59 2.25
C TYR A 215 -13.85 3.56 3.74
N PHE A 216 -14.77 3.00 4.52
CA PHE A 216 -14.51 2.59 5.90
C PHE A 216 -14.08 1.14 5.92
N TYR A 217 -12.96 0.86 6.58
CA TYR A 217 -12.50 -0.50 6.87
C TYR A 217 -12.86 -0.83 8.31
N PHE A 218 -13.67 -1.86 8.54
CA PHE A 218 -14.15 -2.22 9.88
C PHE A 218 -14.53 -3.70 9.96
N ASN A 219 -14.62 -4.22 11.19
CA ASN A 219 -15.07 -5.58 11.42
C ASN A 219 -16.59 -5.68 11.30
N ASN A 220 -17.07 -6.35 10.25
CA ASN A 220 -18.51 -6.48 9.99
C ASN A 220 -19.26 -7.34 11.02
N ASN A 221 -18.57 -8.19 11.79
CA ASN A 221 -19.24 -8.97 12.84
C ASN A 221 -19.70 -8.08 14.00
N ASP A 222 -19.04 -6.94 14.20
CA ASP A 222 -19.40 -5.96 15.23
C ASP A 222 -20.48 -4.98 14.72
N ALA A 223 -20.79 -4.98 13.42
CA ALA A 223 -21.76 -4.09 12.80
C ALA A 223 -23.20 -4.31 13.29
N GLY A 224 -23.53 -5.51 13.77
CA GLY A 224 -24.82 -5.78 14.41
C GLY A 224 -25.00 -5.09 15.77
N HIS A 225 -23.95 -4.47 16.31
CA HIS A 225 -23.91 -3.76 17.58
C HIS A 225 -23.74 -2.23 17.43
N ILE A 226 -23.73 -1.71 16.20
CA ILE A 226 -23.58 -0.27 15.86
C ILE A 226 -24.89 0.21 15.24
#